data_AF-A0A4Q2R976-F1
#
_entry.id   AF-A0A4Q2R976-F1
#
_cell.length_a   1.000
_cell.length_b   1.000
_cell.length_c   1.000
_cell.angle_alpha   90.00
_cell.angle_beta   90.00
_cell.angle_gamma   90.00
#
_symmetry.space_group_name_H-M   'P 1'
#
loop_
_entity.id
_entity.type
_entity.pdbx_description
1 polymer ?
#
loop_
_entity_poly.entity_id
_entity_poly.type
_entity_poly.pdbx_seq_one_letter_code
_entity_poly.pdbx_strand_id
1 'polypeptide(L)'
;MASKPLRKVSEGVRKRGSDALTLAPLDPLGPLPADGQAPPFFATLGGEPVAVLPLDEYRRLVQAALDGVAPRRTAPPKPALKANTRPVSTIERDAEVAAFLRDLFGQHKTVAELRAACIERFGEARTPSLTRITIFRQRTR
;
A
#
# COMPACT_ATOMS: atom_id res chain seq x y z
N MET A 1 6.29 -39.47 46.95
CA MET A 1 7.51 -39.23 46.14
C MET A 1 7.05 -38.93 44.72
N ALA A 2 7.35 -37.84 44.02
CA ALA A 2 8.35 -36.79 44.20
C ALA A 2 7.77 -35.43 43.76
N SER A 3 8.08 -34.39 44.53
CA SER A 3 7.68 -32.99 44.33
C SER A 3 8.61 -32.33 43.31
N LYS A 4 8.07 -31.70 42.26
CA LYS A 4 8.84 -30.93 41.27
C LYS A 4 8.98 -29.47 41.76
N PRO A 5 10.20 -28.89 41.79
CA PRO A 5 10.39 -27.54 42.29
C PRO A 5 10.03 -26.48 41.24
N LEU A 6 9.37 -25.44 41.73
CA LEU A 6 9.06 -24.17 41.06
C LEU A 6 10.35 -23.45 40.63
N ARG A 7 10.46 -23.15 39.32
CA ARG A 7 11.48 -22.23 38.80
C ARG A 7 11.03 -20.79 39.08
N LYS A 8 11.80 -20.08 39.90
CA LYS A 8 11.71 -18.63 40.08
C LYS A 8 12.11 -17.95 38.75
N VAL A 9 11.21 -17.18 38.17
CA VAL A 9 11.52 -16.22 37.11
C VAL A 9 11.84 -14.91 37.79
N SER A 10 13.13 -14.59 37.86
CA SER A 10 13.62 -13.32 38.37
C SER A 10 13.32 -12.19 37.39
N GLU A 11 12.62 -11.17 37.89
CA GLU A 11 12.36 -9.89 37.25
C GLU A 11 13.66 -9.21 36.83
N GLY A 12 13.85 -9.06 35.51
CA GLY A 12 14.83 -8.15 34.94
C GLY A 12 14.24 -6.76 34.82
N VAL A 13 14.30 -5.96 35.89
CA VAL A 13 14.04 -4.52 35.86
C VAL A 13 15.12 -3.88 34.98
N ARG A 14 14.82 -3.68 33.69
CA ARG A 14 15.66 -2.90 32.78
C ARG A 14 15.59 -1.44 33.23
N LYS A 15 16.63 -0.98 33.92
CA LYS A 15 16.89 0.44 34.14
C LYS A 15 16.89 1.12 32.76
N ARG A 16 15.89 1.96 32.48
CA ARG A 16 15.92 2.91 31.37
C ARG A 16 17.07 3.86 31.66
N GLY A 17 18.19 3.65 30.98
CA GLY A 17 19.26 4.63 30.91
C GLY A 17 18.65 5.92 30.38
N SER A 18 18.79 6.99 31.16
CA SER A 18 18.59 8.34 30.70
C SER A 18 19.68 8.64 29.66
N ASP A 19 19.40 8.31 28.40
CA ASP A 19 20.23 8.76 27.28
C ASP A 19 20.14 10.28 27.25
N ALA A 20 21.20 10.91 27.76
CA ALA A 20 21.35 12.34 27.71
C ALA A 20 21.46 12.76 26.25
N LEU A 21 20.57 13.65 25.81
CA LEU A 21 20.67 14.30 24.51
C LEU A 21 21.97 15.11 24.50
N THR A 22 22.97 14.60 23.79
CA THR A 22 24.22 15.35 23.59
C THR A 22 24.02 16.20 22.34
N LEU A 23 23.76 17.49 22.52
CA LEU A 23 23.74 18.47 21.44
C LEU A 23 25.18 18.71 20.99
N ALA A 24 25.69 17.86 20.11
CA ALA A 24 26.94 18.16 19.42
C ALA A 24 26.64 19.14 18.27
N PRO A 25 27.34 20.27 18.15
CA PRO A 25 27.29 21.08 16.93
C PRO A 25 27.88 20.24 15.79
N LEU A 26 27.01 19.71 14.93
CA LEU A 26 27.42 19.14 13.66
C LEU A 26 27.96 20.27 12.79
N ASP A 27 29.15 20.06 12.22
CA ASP A 27 29.72 20.94 11.20
C ASP A 27 28.65 21.31 10.16
N PRO A 28 28.48 22.61 9.84
CA PRO A 28 27.40 23.03 8.96
C PRO A 28 27.62 22.48 7.56
N LEU A 29 26.81 21.47 7.21
CA LEU A 29 26.59 21.05 5.84
C LEU A 29 25.96 22.22 5.06
N GLY A 30 26.81 23.00 4.39
CA GLY A 30 26.43 23.86 3.28
C GLY A 30 25.66 25.15 3.63
N PRO A 31 25.55 26.06 2.65
CA PRO A 31 24.91 27.36 2.84
C PRO A 31 23.42 27.20 3.19
N LEU A 32 23.03 27.86 4.28
CA LEU A 32 21.65 27.97 4.74
C LEU A 32 20.76 28.61 3.67
N PRO A 33 19.53 28.13 3.46
CA PRO A 33 18.56 28.83 2.63
C PRO A 33 18.26 30.21 3.24
N ALA A 34 18.19 31.24 2.40
CA ALA A 34 18.12 32.65 2.79
C ALA A 34 16.77 33.08 3.42
N ASP A 35 15.87 32.14 3.68
CA ASP A 35 14.45 32.42 3.93
C ASP A 35 14.09 32.64 5.41
N GLY A 36 15.06 32.91 6.28
CA GLY A 36 14.81 33.18 7.70
C GLY A 36 14.21 32.01 8.49
N GLN A 37 14.15 30.83 7.87
CA GLN A 37 13.71 29.59 8.50
C GLN A 37 14.91 28.98 9.22
N ALA A 38 14.83 28.87 10.56
CA ALA A 38 15.89 28.23 11.33
C ALA A 38 16.07 26.79 10.80
N PRO A 39 17.29 26.36 10.44
CA PRO A 39 17.50 25.00 9.96
C PRO A 39 17.05 24.00 11.04
N PRO A 40 16.53 22.83 10.67
CA PRO A 40 16.31 21.76 11.65
C PRO A 40 17.66 21.45 12.31
N PHE A 41 17.69 21.48 13.64
CA PHE A 41 18.89 21.12 14.38
C PHE A 41 19.10 19.62 14.23
N PHE A 42 20.24 19.20 13.72
CA PHE A 42 20.60 17.80 13.69
C PHE A 42 21.33 17.46 15.00
N ALA A 43 20.97 16.35 15.63
CA ALA A 43 21.62 15.82 16.83
C ALA A 43 21.86 14.31 16.64
N THR A 44 22.54 13.67 17.57
CA THR A 44 22.68 12.22 17.59
C THR A 44 22.03 11.63 18.84
N LEU A 45 21.25 10.55 18.66
CA LEU A 45 20.64 9.80 19.75
C LEU A 45 21.08 8.34 19.62
N GLY A 46 21.89 7.84 20.56
CA GLY A 46 22.46 6.49 20.46
C GLY A 46 23.38 6.27 19.25
N GLY A 47 23.97 7.33 18.70
CA GLY A 47 24.81 7.29 17.49
C GLY A 47 24.04 7.48 16.17
N GLU A 48 22.71 7.51 16.21
CA GLU A 48 21.87 7.75 15.03
C GLU A 48 21.60 9.25 14.84
N PRO A 49 21.73 9.79 13.61
CA PRO A 49 21.40 11.18 13.32
C PRO A 49 19.87 11.39 13.41
N VAL A 50 19.46 12.33 14.24
CA VAL A 50 18.06 12.72 14.44
C VAL A 50 17.88 14.21 14.15
N ALA A 51 16.77 14.56 13.53
CA ALA A 51 16.35 15.96 13.41
C ALA A 51 15.58 16.35 14.68
N VAL A 52 16.05 17.37 15.38
CA VAL A 52 15.43 17.96 16.55
C VAL A 52 14.59 19.15 16.10
N LEU A 53 13.29 19.04 16.32
CA LEU A 53 12.32 20.09 16.04
C LEU A 53 11.86 20.73 17.36
N PRO A 54 11.89 22.06 17.50
CA PRO A 54 11.31 22.74 18.65
C PRO A 54 9.85 22.34 18.84
N LEU A 55 9.43 22.15 20.10
CA LEU A 55 8.09 21.65 20.41
C LEU A 55 6.97 22.54 19.84
N ASP A 56 7.16 23.85 19.82
CA ASP A 56 6.17 24.79 19.27
C ASP A 56 6.07 24.70 17.75
N GLU A 57 7.16 24.38 17.07
CA GLU A 57 7.17 24.16 15.63
C GLU A 57 6.53 22.81 15.28
N TYR A 58 6.81 21.76 16.06
CA TYR A 58 6.08 20.49 15.96
C TYR A 58 4.57 20.68 16.16
N ARG A 59 4.16 21.44 17.18
CA ARG A 59 2.75 21.77 17.43
C ARG A 59 2.13 22.52 16.25
N ARG A 60 2.83 23.48 15.66
CA ARG A 60 2.38 24.19 14.45
C ARG A 60 2.21 23.25 13.27
N LEU A 61 3.13 22.31 13.04
CA LEU A 61 3.00 21.34 11.95
C LEU A 61 1.84 20.37 12.17
N VAL A 62 1.66 19.87 13.39
CA VAL A 62 0.51 19.02 13.74
C VAL A 62 -0.79 19.78 13.60
N GLN A 63 -0.85 21.02 14.08
CA GLN A 63 -2.03 21.87 13.96
C GLN A 63 -2.33 22.20 12.51
N ALA A 64 -1.34 22.55 11.69
CA ALA A 64 -1.51 22.76 10.26
C ALA A 64 -1.94 21.48 9.51
N ALA A 65 -1.47 20.31 9.96
CA ALA A 65 -1.94 19.03 9.43
C ALA A 65 -3.41 18.76 9.83
N LEU A 66 -3.81 19.09 11.05
CA LEU A 66 -5.18 18.96 11.53
C LEU A 66 -6.13 19.98 10.86
N ASP A 67 -5.68 21.22 10.69
CA ASP A 67 -6.42 22.30 10.04
C ASP A 67 -6.49 22.09 8.51
N GLY A 68 -5.42 21.55 7.92
CA GLY A 68 -5.35 21.06 6.54
C GLY A 68 -6.16 19.78 6.32
N VAL A 69 -6.43 19.02 7.39
CA VAL A 69 -7.51 18.04 7.49
C VAL A 69 -8.81 18.80 7.81
N ALA A 70 -9.15 19.77 6.95
CA ALA A 70 -10.55 20.05 6.72
C ALA A 70 -11.24 18.69 6.49
N PRO A 71 -12.42 18.42 7.10
CA PRO A 71 -13.17 17.22 6.77
C PRO A 71 -13.27 17.24 5.26
N ARG A 72 -12.71 16.23 4.57
CA ARG A 72 -12.69 16.13 3.11
C ARG A 72 -14.00 16.73 2.63
N ARG A 73 -13.93 17.96 2.10
CA ARG A 73 -15.10 18.68 1.63
C ARG A 73 -15.84 17.66 0.80
N THR A 74 -17.06 17.36 1.22
CA THR A 74 -18.05 16.70 0.40
C THR A 74 -17.93 17.37 -0.95
N ALA A 75 -17.28 16.68 -1.88
CA ALA A 75 -17.31 17.07 -3.27
C ALA A 75 -18.80 17.36 -3.58
N PRO A 76 -19.12 18.39 -4.39
CA PRO A 76 -20.50 18.53 -4.87
C PRO A 76 -20.96 17.14 -5.28
N PRO A 77 -22.17 16.69 -4.87
CA PRO A 77 -22.59 15.31 -5.05
C PRO A 77 -22.28 14.95 -6.48
N LYS A 78 -21.25 14.10 -6.68
CA LYS A 78 -20.93 13.59 -8.01
C LYS A 78 -22.28 13.10 -8.52
N PRO A 79 -22.75 13.53 -9.71
CA PRO A 79 -24.01 13.04 -10.25
C PRO A 79 -23.95 11.53 -10.08
N ALA A 80 -24.92 11.01 -9.31
CA ALA A 80 -24.91 9.67 -8.75
C ALA A 80 -24.20 8.75 -9.73
N LEU A 81 -23.06 8.19 -9.31
CA LEU A 81 -22.24 7.30 -10.12
C LEU A 81 -23.20 6.43 -10.92
N LYS A 82 -23.45 6.79 -12.19
CA LYS A 82 -24.07 5.88 -13.13
C LYS A 82 -23.16 4.69 -13.01
N ALA A 83 -23.70 3.58 -12.48
CA ALA A 83 -22.96 2.37 -12.16
C ALA A 83 -21.86 2.26 -13.20
N ASN A 84 -20.60 2.33 -12.76
CA ASN A 84 -19.44 2.45 -13.65
C ASN A 84 -19.47 1.21 -14.52
N THR A 85 -20.22 1.28 -15.62
CA THR A 85 -20.56 0.15 -16.47
C THR A 85 -19.35 0.08 -17.35
N ARG A 86 -18.27 -0.45 -16.77
CA ARG A 86 -17.05 -0.75 -17.50
C ARG A 86 -17.53 -1.45 -18.77
N PRO A 87 -17.09 -1.01 -19.96
CA PRO A 87 -17.57 -1.59 -21.20
C PRO A 87 -17.37 -3.11 -21.12
N VAL A 88 -18.52 -3.80 -21.09
CA VAL A 88 -18.62 -5.25 -20.98
C VAL A 88 -17.77 -5.83 -22.10
N SER A 89 -16.72 -6.57 -21.74
CA SER A 89 -15.82 -7.13 -22.74
C SER A 89 -16.61 -8.02 -23.70
N THR A 90 -16.19 -8.16 -24.95
CA THR A 90 -16.90 -9.02 -25.91
C THR A 90 -17.04 -10.46 -25.42
N ILE A 91 -16.12 -10.91 -24.56
CA ILE A 91 -16.22 -12.22 -23.88
C ILE A 91 -17.38 -12.21 -22.88
N GLU A 92 -17.53 -11.16 -22.07
CA GLU A 92 -18.63 -11.05 -21.10
C GLU A 92 -20.01 -10.90 -21.77
N ARG A 93 -20.08 -10.49 -23.05
CA ARG A 93 -21.33 -10.51 -23.83
C ARG A 93 -21.77 -11.93 -24.20
N ASP A 94 -20.84 -12.87 -24.29
CA ASP A 94 -21.12 -14.28 -24.56
C ASP A 94 -20.98 -15.08 -23.27
N ALA A 95 -22.10 -15.25 -22.56
CA ALA A 95 -22.13 -15.89 -21.25
C ALA A 95 -21.59 -17.33 -21.27
N GLU A 96 -21.78 -18.07 -22.37
CA GLU A 96 -21.32 -19.45 -22.51
C GLU A 96 -19.80 -19.50 -22.64
N VAL A 97 -19.22 -18.66 -23.50
CA VAL A 97 -17.77 -18.56 -23.68
C VAL A 97 -17.10 -18.07 -22.40
N ALA A 98 -17.69 -17.09 -21.72
CA ALA A 98 -17.18 -16.59 -20.45
C ALA A 98 -17.19 -17.66 -19.35
N ALA A 99 -18.28 -18.42 -19.21
CA ALA A 99 -18.35 -19.52 -18.24
C ALA A 99 -17.31 -20.60 -18.54
N PHE A 100 -17.19 -21.01 -19.81
CA PHE A 100 -16.21 -22.01 -20.20
C PHE A 100 -14.76 -21.58 -19.94
N LEU A 101 -14.42 -20.32 -20.23
CA LEU A 101 -13.09 -19.78 -19.95
C LEU A 101 -12.79 -19.74 -18.45
N ARG A 102 -13.79 -19.44 -17.60
CA ARG A 102 -13.62 -19.47 -16.13
C ARG A 102 -13.28 -20.87 -15.63
N ASP A 103 -13.96 -21.89 -16.12
CA ASP A 103 -13.70 -23.28 -15.74
C ASP A 103 -12.29 -23.71 -16.15
N LEU A 104 -11.85 -23.30 -17.35
CA LEU A 104 -10.53 -23.64 -17.87
C LEU A 104 -9.39 -22.87 -17.19
N PHE A 105 -9.62 -21.67 -16.64
CA PHE A 105 -8.58 -20.94 -15.91
C PHE A 105 -8.08 -21.69 -14.67
N GLY A 106 -8.93 -22.53 -14.05
CA GLY A 106 -8.53 -23.39 -12.94
C GLY A 106 -7.55 -24.51 -13.33
N GLN A 107 -7.39 -24.80 -14.62
CA GLN A 107 -6.57 -25.92 -15.12
C GLN A 107 -5.14 -25.53 -15.52
N HIS A 108 -4.70 -24.30 -15.20
CA HIS A 108 -3.37 -23.78 -15.53
C HIS A 108 -2.99 -23.79 -17.03
N LYS A 109 -3.97 -23.84 -17.92
CA LYS A 109 -3.75 -23.86 -19.38
C LYS A 109 -3.15 -22.57 -19.92
N THR A 110 -2.40 -22.68 -21.01
CA THR A 110 -1.83 -21.53 -21.73
C THR A 110 -2.92 -20.78 -22.51
N VAL A 111 -2.70 -19.50 -22.81
CA VAL A 111 -3.71 -18.68 -23.55
C VAL A 111 -3.97 -19.25 -24.95
N ALA A 112 -2.97 -19.87 -25.58
CA ALA A 112 -3.11 -20.56 -26.86
C ALA A 112 -4.02 -21.80 -26.76
N GLU A 113 -3.83 -22.63 -25.73
CA GLU A 113 -4.69 -23.79 -25.46
C GLU A 113 -6.13 -23.38 -25.16
N LEU A 114 -6.33 -22.28 -24.42
CA LEU A 114 -7.67 -21.75 -24.16
C LEU A 114 -8.37 -21.34 -25.45
N ARG A 115 -7.64 -20.68 -26.36
CA ARG A 115 -8.19 -20.32 -27.67
C ARG A 115 -8.52 -21.56 -28.50
N ALA A 116 -7.62 -22.55 -28.55
CA ALA A 116 -7.87 -23.80 -29.27
C ALA A 116 -9.13 -24.52 -28.74
N ALA A 117 -9.27 -24.63 -27.42
CA ALA A 117 -10.46 -25.20 -26.78
C ALA A 117 -11.75 -24.41 -27.08
N CYS A 118 -11.66 -23.07 -27.18
CA CYS A 118 -12.79 -22.25 -27.60
C CYS A 118 -13.17 -22.49 -29.07
N ILE A 119 -12.19 -22.66 -29.97
CA ILE A 119 -12.43 -22.97 -31.38
C ILE A 119 -13.10 -24.34 -31.52
N GLU A 120 -12.60 -25.35 -30.82
CA GLU A 120 -13.16 -26.70 -30.85
C GLU A 120 -14.62 -26.74 -30.38
N ARG A 121 -14.96 -25.95 -29.35
CA ARG A 121 -16.30 -25.98 -28.74
C ARG A 121 -17.31 -25.05 -29.39
N PHE A 122 -16.89 -23.84 -29.80
CA PHE A 122 -17.79 -22.78 -30.26
C PHE A 122 -17.54 -22.33 -31.70
N GLY A 123 -16.47 -22.81 -32.34
CA GLY A 123 -16.04 -22.39 -33.67
C GLY A 123 -15.25 -21.08 -33.68
N GLU A 124 -14.60 -20.79 -34.80
CA GLU A 124 -13.72 -19.61 -34.92
C GLU A 124 -14.49 -18.29 -34.84
N ALA A 125 -15.73 -18.23 -35.35
CA ALA A 125 -16.55 -17.02 -35.37
C ALA A 125 -16.91 -16.50 -33.97
N ARG A 126 -17.07 -17.39 -32.98
CA ARG A 126 -17.39 -17.03 -31.58
C ARG A 126 -16.15 -16.98 -30.69
N THR A 127 -14.97 -17.35 -31.22
CA THR A 127 -13.76 -17.41 -30.42
C THR A 127 -13.15 -16.01 -30.22
N PRO A 128 -12.90 -15.60 -28.96
CA PRO A 128 -12.22 -14.34 -28.69
C PRO A 128 -10.73 -14.39 -29.09
N SER A 129 -10.18 -13.22 -29.42
CA SER A 129 -8.74 -13.08 -29.69
C SER A 129 -7.90 -13.37 -28.45
N LEU A 130 -6.64 -13.79 -28.66
CA LEU A 130 -5.68 -14.09 -27.58
C LEU A 130 -5.56 -12.92 -26.60
N THR A 131 -5.44 -11.69 -27.11
CA THR A 131 -5.36 -10.47 -26.28
C THR A 131 -6.58 -10.32 -25.37
N ARG A 132 -7.79 -10.61 -25.88
CA ARG A 132 -9.02 -10.53 -25.08
C ARG A 132 -9.06 -11.61 -24.00
N ILE A 133 -8.62 -12.83 -24.29
CA ILE A 133 -8.52 -13.91 -23.30
C ILE A 133 -7.55 -13.50 -22.18
N THR A 134 -6.39 -12.91 -22.51
CA THR A 134 -5.41 -12.41 -21.52
C THR A 134 -6.01 -11.33 -20.63
N ILE A 135 -6.67 -10.32 -21.21
CA ILE A 135 -7.35 -9.25 -20.46
C ILE A 135 -8.43 -9.83 -19.55
N PHE A 136 -9.23 -10.78 -20.05
CA PHE A 136 -10.29 -11.42 -19.28
C PHE A 136 -9.71 -12.24 -18.11
N ARG A 137 -8.59 -12.94 -18.32
CA ARG A 137 -7.87 -13.66 -17.25
C ARG A 137 -7.37 -12.73 -16.15
N GLN A 138 -6.81 -11.57 -16.51
CA GLN A 138 -6.32 -10.58 -15.54
C GLN A 138 -7.45 -9.97 -14.70
N ARG A 139 -8.67 -9.87 -15.25
CA ARG A 139 -9.84 -9.34 -14.53
C ARG A 139 -10.51 -10.35 -13.59
N THR A 140 -10.35 -11.64 -13.88
CA THR A 140 -11.07 -12.72 -13.18
C THR A 140 -10.24 -13.33 -12.03
N ARG A 141 -8.98 -12.92 -11.89
CA ARG A 141 -8.09 -13.31 -10.78
C ARG A 141 -8.22 -12.30 -9.65
#